data_AF-A0A941CYV2-F1
#
_entry.id   AF-A0A941CYV2-F1
#
_cell.length_a   1.000
_cell.length_b   1.000
_cell.length_c   1.000
_cell.angle_alpha   90.00
_cell.angle_beta   90.00
_cell.angle_gamma   90.00
#
_symmetry.space_group_name_H-M   'P 1'
#
loop_
_entity.id
_entity.type
_entity.pdbx_description
1 polymer ?
#
loop_
_entity_poly.entity_id
_entity_poly.type
_entity_poly.pdbx_seq_one_letter_code
_entity_poly.pdbx_strand_id
1 'polypeptide(L)'
;MSIPKIGASERLIRAAQEELIASHGLLEMQAVAKRAKVSVGLAYHHFGSKAGLIAAVVEGFYNRLEDAAFSPSKLVSPDWAGREKERIAAYIAFHYDHPFAPLVVGPLSRAPEVLDVEQAFTRRQLTAGAYNLRAGQRDGVIPSDLDPRLTIALLIGGIRQALIATLTTDNRRDRGELTEKIWVFVCGGLRLPVPEALPERNRRRGQSA
;
A
#
# COMPACT_ATOMS: atom_id res chain seq x y z
N MET A 1 6.60 32.78 -8.37
CA MET A 1 6.92 31.39 -7.97
C MET A 1 6.93 30.52 -9.23
N SER A 2 8.10 30.06 -9.68
CA SER A 2 8.19 29.15 -10.82
C SER A 2 7.89 27.74 -10.34
N ILE A 3 6.86 27.11 -10.90
CA ILE A 3 6.55 25.69 -10.64
C ILE A 3 7.78 24.89 -11.11
N PRO A 4 8.41 24.04 -10.28
CA PRO A 4 9.57 23.27 -10.69
C PRO A 4 9.23 22.45 -11.95
N LYS A 5 10.04 22.60 -13.00
CA LYS A 5 9.89 21.82 -14.24
C LYS A 5 10.20 20.36 -13.91
N ILE A 6 9.15 19.55 -13.80
CA ILE A 6 9.21 18.09 -13.69
C ILE A 6 10.14 17.53 -14.77
N GLY A 7 11.13 16.72 -14.35
CA GLY A 7 12.13 16.12 -15.25
C GLY A 7 11.51 15.16 -16.28
N ALA A 8 12.22 14.87 -17.37
CA ALA A 8 11.70 14.00 -18.43
C ALA A 8 11.31 12.59 -17.93
N SER A 9 12.13 12.01 -17.05
CA SER A 9 11.85 10.71 -16.41
C SER A 9 10.56 10.74 -15.57
N GLU A 10 10.37 11.77 -14.75
CA GLU A 10 9.18 11.89 -13.91
C GLU A 10 7.90 12.11 -14.73
N ARG A 11 7.99 12.89 -15.84
CA ARG A 11 6.87 13.00 -16.79
C ARG A 11 6.54 11.67 -17.45
N LEU A 12 7.54 10.86 -17.80
CA LEU A 12 7.35 9.53 -18.37
C LEU A 12 6.71 8.56 -17.37
N ILE A 13 7.14 8.54 -16.10
CA ILE A 13 6.53 7.72 -15.05
C ILE A 13 5.06 8.10 -14.85
N ARG A 14 4.76 9.39 -14.75
CA ARG A 14 3.37 9.86 -14.63
C ARG A 14 2.52 9.44 -15.83
N ALA A 15 3.03 9.67 -17.04
CA ALA A 15 2.34 9.31 -18.27
C ALA A 15 2.11 7.79 -18.39
N ALA A 16 3.09 6.98 -17.98
CA ALA A 16 3.00 5.53 -17.94
C ALA A 16 1.95 5.06 -16.94
N GLN A 17 1.88 5.65 -15.75
CA GLN A 17 0.84 5.33 -14.77
C GLN A 17 -0.56 5.67 -15.30
N GLU A 18 -0.72 6.84 -15.92
CA GLU A 18 -1.99 7.26 -16.54
C GLU A 18 -2.42 6.29 -17.66
N GLU A 19 -1.47 5.82 -18.48
CA GLU A 19 -1.73 4.85 -19.53
C GLU A 19 -2.12 3.48 -18.96
N LEU A 20 -1.37 2.97 -17.98
CA LEU A 20 -1.69 1.70 -17.31
C LEU A 20 -3.09 1.73 -16.70
N ILE A 21 -3.49 2.84 -16.08
CA ILE A 21 -4.85 3.02 -15.55
C ILE A 21 -5.88 2.99 -16.68
N ALA A 22 -5.68 3.78 -17.73
CA ALA A 22 -6.63 3.89 -18.84
C ALA A 22 -6.78 2.60 -19.65
N SER A 23 -5.73 1.79 -19.72
CA SER A 23 -5.66 0.56 -20.52
C SER A 23 -5.66 -0.71 -19.66
N HIS A 24 -6.17 -0.62 -18.42
CA HIS A 24 -6.35 -1.76 -17.51
C HIS A 24 -5.09 -2.63 -17.32
N GLY A 25 -3.92 -1.99 -17.23
CA GLY A 25 -2.63 -2.64 -16.99
C GLY A 25 -1.79 -2.87 -18.25
N LEU A 26 -2.29 -2.57 -19.44
CA LEU A 26 -1.50 -2.56 -20.67
C LEU A 26 -0.76 -1.23 -20.83
N LEU A 27 0.47 -1.27 -21.35
CA LEU A 27 1.30 -0.07 -21.56
C LEU A 27 1.85 -0.03 -22.98
N GLU A 28 1.56 1.04 -23.72
CA GLU A 28 2.12 1.27 -25.05
C GLU A 28 3.16 2.39 -25.02
N MET A 29 4.40 2.08 -25.39
CA MET A 29 5.53 3.03 -25.31
C MET A 29 5.29 4.30 -26.15
N GLN A 30 4.63 4.15 -27.30
CA GLN A 30 4.24 5.28 -28.16
C GLN A 30 3.23 6.20 -27.48
N ALA A 31 2.20 5.62 -26.85
CA ALA A 31 1.17 6.37 -26.13
C ALA A 31 1.78 7.13 -24.94
N VAL A 32 2.67 6.48 -24.18
CA VAL A 32 3.37 7.11 -23.06
C VAL A 32 4.26 8.27 -23.53
N ALA A 33 5.09 8.07 -24.55
CA ALA A 33 5.97 9.12 -25.05
C ALA A 33 5.18 10.33 -25.58
N LYS A 34 4.10 10.08 -26.32
CA LYS A 34 3.16 11.11 -26.79
C LYS A 34 2.56 11.90 -25.62
N ARG A 35 2.07 11.20 -24.59
CA ARG A 35 1.47 11.82 -23.38
C ARG A 35 2.50 12.62 -22.57
N ALA A 36 3.73 12.12 -22.44
CA ALA A 36 4.83 12.78 -21.76
C ALA A 36 5.48 13.92 -22.57
N LYS A 37 5.07 14.10 -23.84
CA LYS A 37 5.60 15.07 -24.80
C LYS A 37 7.12 14.91 -25.01
N VAL A 38 7.56 13.67 -25.20
CA VAL A 38 8.96 13.31 -25.49
C VAL A 38 9.03 12.33 -26.66
N SER A 39 10.24 12.12 -27.20
CA SER A 39 10.44 11.05 -28.18
C SER A 39 10.42 9.68 -27.50
N VAL A 40 10.00 8.66 -28.24
CA VAL A 40 10.00 7.27 -27.76
C VAL A 40 11.43 6.78 -27.51
N GLY A 41 12.39 7.22 -28.34
CA GLY A 41 13.81 6.95 -28.12
C GLY A 41 14.31 7.47 -26.76
N LEU A 42 13.83 8.64 -26.32
CA LEU A 42 14.16 9.16 -24.99
C LEU A 42 13.55 8.30 -23.87
N ALA A 43 12.36 7.75 -24.06
CA ALA A 43 11.75 6.82 -23.11
C ALA A 43 12.57 5.53 -22.98
N TYR A 44 12.97 4.92 -24.10
CA TYR A 44 13.86 3.75 -24.08
C TYR A 44 15.25 4.07 -23.52
N HIS A 45 15.79 5.26 -23.77
CA HIS A 45 17.05 5.68 -23.16
C HIS A 45 16.97 5.76 -21.63
N HIS A 46 15.87 6.27 -21.07
CA HIS A 46 15.72 6.40 -19.61
C HIS A 46 15.44 5.07 -18.89
N PHE A 47 14.65 4.19 -19.50
CA PHE A 47 14.12 3.01 -18.81
C PHE A 47 14.62 1.68 -19.40
N GLY A 48 15.36 1.72 -20.50
CA GLY A 48 15.89 0.56 -21.22
C GLY A 48 14.82 -0.24 -21.99
N SER A 49 13.66 -0.47 -21.38
CA SER A 49 12.58 -1.28 -21.93
C SER A 49 11.20 -0.87 -21.41
N LYS A 50 10.13 -1.41 -22.02
CA LYS A 50 8.76 -1.33 -21.51
C LYS A 50 8.66 -1.90 -20.09
N ALA A 51 9.32 -3.04 -19.84
CA ALA A 51 9.35 -3.66 -18.51
C ALA A 51 10.02 -2.74 -17.47
N GLY A 52 11.16 -2.13 -17.81
CA GLY A 52 11.86 -1.19 -16.93
C GLY A 52 11.02 0.03 -16.57
N LEU A 53 10.20 0.52 -17.52
CA LEU A 53 9.26 1.62 -17.24
C LEU A 53 8.11 1.18 -16.32
N ILE A 54 7.54 -0.01 -16.52
CA ILE A 54 6.50 -0.55 -15.64
C ILE A 54 7.05 -0.74 -14.21
N ALA A 55 8.25 -1.30 -14.08
CA ALA A 55 8.95 -1.44 -12.81
C ALA A 55 9.12 -0.09 -12.10
N ALA A 56 9.60 0.94 -12.82
CA ALA A 56 9.78 2.28 -12.26
C ALA A 56 8.46 2.93 -11.80
N VAL A 57 7.35 2.68 -12.50
CA VAL A 57 6.02 3.16 -12.09
C VAL A 57 5.57 2.50 -10.79
N VAL A 58 5.71 1.18 -10.68
CA VAL A 58 5.34 0.43 -9.46
C VAL A 58 6.26 0.79 -8.29
N GLU A 59 7.56 0.94 -8.52
CA GLU A 59 8.50 1.44 -7.52
C GLU A 59 8.11 2.84 -7.02
N GLY A 60 7.74 3.74 -7.94
CA GLY A 60 7.23 5.07 -7.59
C GLY A 60 5.95 5.04 -6.76
N PHE A 61 5.06 4.07 -6.99
CA PHE A 61 3.89 3.85 -6.14
C PHE A 61 4.30 3.40 -4.73
N TYR A 62 5.19 2.43 -4.60
CA TYR A 62 5.66 1.94 -3.31
C TYR A 62 6.43 2.99 -2.51
N ASN A 63 7.25 3.82 -3.16
CA ASN A 63 7.95 4.93 -2.50
C ASN A 63 6.96 5.94 -1.88
N ARG A 64 5.85 6.25 -2.58
CA ARG A 64 4.79 7.11 -2.03
C ARG A 64 4.02 6.44 -0.90
N LEU A 65 3.80 5.14 -0.97
CA LEU A 65 3.19 4.37 0.11
C LEU A 65 4.09 4.35 1.36
N GLU A 66 5.39 4.14 1.19
CA GLU A 66 6.39 4.19 2.25
C GLU A 66 6.38 5.55 2.95
N ASP A 67 6.39 6.65 2.19
CA ASP A 67 6.28 7.98 2.75
C ASP A 67 4.93 8.22 3.46
N ALA A 68 3.81 7.76 2.89
CA ALA A 68 2.48 8.01 3.42
C ALA A 68 2.20 7.25 4.74
N ALA A 69 2.55 5.97 4.80
CA ALA A 69 2.16 5.09 5.90
C ALA A 69 3.32 4.74 6.85
N PHE A 70 4.56 4.76 6.38
CA PHE A 70 5.69 4.22 7.14
C PHE A 70 6.65 5.28 7.69
N SER A 71 6.47 6.56 7.33
CA SER A 71 7.26 7.66 7.86
C SER A 71 6.93 7.94 9.33
N PRO A 72 7.89 7.80 10.28
CA PRO A 72 7.62 8.00 11.71
C PRO A 72 7.14 9.40 12.07
N SER A 73 7.55 10.43 11.31
CA SER A 73 7.17 11.83 11.56
C SER A 73 5.70 12.14 11.29
N LYS A 74 4.98 11.23 10.62
CA LYS A 74 3.54 11.36 10.33
C LYS A 74 2.66 10.64 11.35
N LEU A 75 3.25 9.88 12.27
CA LEU A 75 2.54 9.16 13.32
C LEU A 75 2.62 9.99 14.60
N VAL A 76 1.46 10.35 15.14
CA VAL A 76 1.33 11.36 16.19
C VAL A 76 0.87 10.77 17.52
N SER A 77 0.33 9.55 17.51
CA SER A 77 -0.08 8.88 18.74
C SER A 77 1.09 8.73 19.73
N PRO A 78 0.84 8.99 21.04
CA PRO A 78 1.88 8.93 22.06
C PRO A 78 2.30 7.49 22.39
N ASP A 79 1.42 6.51 22.20
CA ASP A 79 1.67 5.10 22.52
C ASP A 79 1.94 4.26 21.27
N TRP A 80 2.55 3.09 21.47
CA TRP A 80 2.92 2.20 20.37
C TRP A 80 1.70 1.70 19.59
N ALA A 81 0.62 1.34 20.28
CA ALA A 81 -0.56 0.73 19.66
C ALA A 81 -1.30 1.74 18.80
N GLY A 82 -1.49 2.97 19.29
CA GLY A 82 -2.10 4.04 18.50
C GLY A 82 -1.28 4.40 17.26
N ARG A 83 0.06 4.44 17.34
CA ARG A 83 0.91 4.65 16.15
C ARG A 83 0.78 3.52 15.13
N GLU A 84 0.64 2.27 15.59
CA GLU A 84 0.44 1.16 14.69
C GLU A 84 -0.96 1.17 14.03
N LYS A 85 -1.98 1.61 14.78
CA LYS A 85 -3.32 1.85 14.22
C LYS A 85 -3.29 2.97 13.17
N GLU A 86 -2.61 4.07 13.44
CA GLU A 86 -2.41 5.18 12.47
C GLU A 86 -1.70 4.69 11.20
N ARG A 87 -0.65 3.87 11.34
CA ARG A 87 0.06 3.25 10.22
C ARG A 87 -0.86 2.40 9.36
N ILE A 88 -1.69 1.55 9.97
CA ILE A 88 -2.68 0.72 9.26
C ILE A 88 -3.71 1.59 8.55
N ALA A 89 -4.23 2.62 9.22
CA ALA A 89 -5.19 3.56 8.63
C ALA A 89 -4.60 4.28 7.41
N ALA A 90 -3.37 4.78 7.51
CA ALA A 90 -2.66 5.44 6.41
C ALA A 90 -2.39 4.48 5.24
N TYR A 91 -1.97 3.24 5.54
CA TYR A 91 -1.75 2.20 4.54
C TYR A 91 -3.04 1.88 3.76
N ILE A 92 -4.15 1.70 4.45
CA ILE A 92 -5.45 1.41 3.83
C ILE A 92 -5.95 2.62 3.04
N ALA A 93 -5.86 3.83 3.61
CA ALA A 93 -6.28 5.06 2.93
C ALA A 93 -5.53 5.28 1.63
N PHE A 94 -4.21 5.08 1.63
CA PHE A 94 -3.41 5.20 0.41
C PHE A 94 -3.90 4.25 -0.69
N HIS A 95 -4.17 2.99 -0.38
CA HIS A 95 -4.67 2.03 -1.37
C HIS A 95 -6.10 2.32 -1.82
N TYR A 96 -6.94 2.87 -0.96
CA TYR A 96 -8.31 3.25 -1.31
C TYR A 96 -8.34 4.46 -2.24
N ASP A 97 -7.53 5.46 -1.95
CA ASP A 97 -7.58 6.77 -2.59
C ASP A 97 -6.73 6.79 -3.89
N HIS A 98 -5.74 5.90 -4.02
CA HIS A 98 -4.85 5.88 -5.18
C HIS A 98 -5.43 5.05 -6.35
N PRO A 99 -5.74 5.66 -7.52
CA PRO A 99 -6.42 4.97 -8.63
C PRO A 99 -5.60 3.85 -9.27
N PHE A 100 -4.28 3.87 -9.12
CA PHE A 100 -3.39 2.80 -9.57
C PHE A 100 -3.36 1.57 -8.64
N ALA A 101 -3.82 1.71 -7.39
CA ALA A 101 -3.69 0.65 -6.39
C ALA A 101 -4.33 -0.69 -6.80
N PRO A 102 -5.53 -0.74 -7.43
CA PRO A 102 -6.12 -2.01 -7.87
C PRO A 102 -5.24 -2.76 -8.89
N LEU A 103 -4.52 -2.04 -9.74
CA LEU A 103 -3.58 -2.65 -10.70
C LEU A 103 -2.36 -3.21 -9.97
N VAL A 104 -1.78 -2.43 -9.05
CA VAL A 104 -0.59 -2.83 -8.27
C VAL A 104 -0.86 -4.07 -7.43
N VAL A 105 -1.96 -4.11 -6.68
CA VAL A 105 -2.28 -5.27 -5.83
C VAL A 105 -2.87 -6.44 -6.61
N GLY A 106 -3.36 -6.20 -7.83
CA GLY A 106 -4.01 -7.18 -8.70
C GLY A 106 -3.11 -7.65 -9.84
N PRO A 107 -3.44 -7.35 -11.11
CA PRO A 107 -2.76 -7.90 -12.28
C PRO A 107 -1.26 -7.62 -12.32
N LEU A 108 -0.81 -6.43 -11.90
CA LEU A 108 0.62 -6.10 -11.94
C LEU A 108 1.43 -6.88 -10.90
N SER A 109 0.88 -7.17 -9.71
CA SER A 109 1.61 -7.95 -8.67
C SER A 109 2.10 -9.32 -9.14
N ARG A 110 1.55 -9.85 -10.23
CA ARG A 110 1.87 -11.16 -10.82
C ARG A 110 2.71 -11.05 -12.10
N ALA A 111 2.94 -9.82 -12.57
CA ALA A 111 3.66 -9.55 -13.80
C ALA A 111 5.17 -9.78 -13.57
N PRO A 112 5.87 -10.54 -14.44
CA PRO A 112 7.30 -10.78 -14.31
C PRO A 112 8.13 -9.50 -14.19
N GLU A 113 7.70 -8.43 -14.85
CA GLU A 113 8.37 -7.14 -14.93
C GLU A 113 8.52 -6.43 -13.57
N VAL A 114 7.72 -6.79 -12.57
CA VAL A 114 7.72 -6.11 -11.26
C VAL A 114 8.12 -7.03 -10.10
N LEU A 115 8.46 -8.30 -10.35
CA LEU A 115 8.79 -9.26 -9.29
C LEU A 115 9.91 -8.78 -8.38
N ASP A 116 10.98 -8.21 -8.95
CA ASP A 116 12.09 -7.69 -8.17
C ASP A 116 11.68 -6.49 -7.29
N VAL A 117 10.82 -5.62 -7.81
CA VAL A 117 10.28 -4.46 -7.09
C VAL A 117 9.40 -4.93 -5.92
N GLU A 118 8.52 -5.91 -6.15
CA GLU A 118 7.66 -6.54 -5.15
C GLU A 118 8.47 -7.22 -4.04
N GLN A 119 9.50 -7.98 -4.40
CA GLN A 119 10.39 -8.65 -3.46
C GLN A 119 11.18 -7.64 -2.63
N ALA A 120 11.71 -6.60 -3.26
CA ALA A 120 12.46 -5.55 -2.57
C ALA A 120 11.56 -4.81 -1.57
N PHE A 121 10.34 -4.43 -1.97
CA PHE A 121 9.37 -3.79 -1.09
C PHE A 121 8.98 -4.70 0.08
N THR A 122 8.64 -5.96 -0.19
CA THR A 122 8.27 -6.94 0.85
C THR A 122 9.40 -7.14 1.85
N ARG A 123 10.65 -7.25 1.39
CA ARG A 123 11.83 -7.41 2.26
C ARG A 123 12.02 -6.19 3.17
N ARG A 124 11.84 -4.97 2.66
CA ARG A 124 11.91 -3.74 3.46
C ARG A 124 10.82 -3.72 4.53
N GLN A 125 9.59 -4.07 4.15
CA GLN A 125 8.44 -4.12 5.06
C GLN A 125 8.62 -5.15 6.18
N LEU A 126 9.05 -6.37 5.86
CA LEU A 126 9.34 -7.40 6.87
C LEU A 126 10.45 -6.97 7.84
N THR A 127 11.49 -6.34 7.31
CA THR A 127 12.62 -5.86 8.11
C THR A 127 12.17 -4.74 9.06
N ALA A 128 11.54 -3.70 8.53
CA ALA A 128 11.08 -2.55 9.29
C ALA A 128 10.02 -2.93 10.33
N GLY A 129 9.04 -3.76 9.95
CA GLY A 129 8.01 -4.21 10.87
C GLY A 129 8.56 -5.11 11.98
N ALA A 130 9.53 -5.99 11.72
CA ALA A 130 10.20 -6.72 12.79
C ALA A 130 10.94 -5.80 13.78
N TYR A 131 11.54 -4.70 13.30
CA TYR A 131 12.12 -3.69 14.19
C TYR A 131 11.06 -2.96 15.02
N ASN A 132 9.92 -2.62 14.40
CA ASN A 132 8.80 -1.97 15.08
C ASN A 132 8.19 -2.87 16.19
N LEU A 133 8.03 -4.16 15.93
CA LEU A 133 7.54 -5.12 16.92
C LEU A 133 8.55 -5.30 18.08
N ARG A 134 9.85 -5.34 17.81
CA ARG A 134 10.88 -5.34 18.87
C ARG A 134 10.83 -4.08 19.73
N ALA A 135 10.50 -2.92 19.15
CA ALA A 135 10.29 -1.71 19.93
C ALA A 135 9.09 -1.87 20.88
N GLY A 136 7.95 -2.37 20.38
CA GLY A 136 6.79 -2.68 21.23
C GLY A 136 7.08 -3.72 22.33
N GLN A 137 7.96 -4.70 22.08
CA GLN A 137 8.40 -5.65 23.10
C GLN A 137 9.27 -4.99 24.18
N ARG A 138 10.19 -4.10 23.80
CA ARG A 138 11.02 -3.35 24.76
C ARG A 138 10.17 -2.41 25.63
N ASP A 139 9.12 -1.86 25.07
CA ASP A 139 8.18 -0.97 25.77
C ASP A 139 7.16 -1.74 26.62
N GLY A 140 7.21 -3.08 26.63
CA GLY A 140 6.30 -3.95 27.40
C GLY A 140 4.87 -4.03 26.83
N VAL A 141 4.64 -3.49 25.63
CA VAL A 141 3.33 -3.47 24.97
C VAL A 141 3.04 -4.79 24.26
N ILE A 142 4.08 -5.41 23.68
CA ILE A 142 3.98 -6.68 22.96
C ILE A 142 4.67 -7.78 23.78
N PRO A 143 4.05 -8.97 23.92
CA PRO A 143 4.68 -10.10 24.60
C PRO A 143 6.04 -10.49 23.98
N SER A 144 7.04 -10.72 24.83
CA SER A 144 8.41 -11.03 24.41
C SER A 144 8.58 -12.44 23.81
N ASP A 145 7.58 -13.32 24.00
CA ASP A 145 7.57 -14.68 23.47
C ASP A 145 7.14 -14.76 21.99
N LEU A 146 6.54 -13.69 21.45
CA LEU A 146 6.23 -13.60 20.02
C LEU A 146 7.52 -13.42 19.21
N ASP A 147 7.73 -14.23 18.17
CA ASP A 147 8.81 -14.01 17.20
C ASP A 147 8.46 -12.81 16.30
N PRO A 148 9.18 -11.68 16.37
CA PRO A 148 8.88 -10.50 15.57
C PRO A 148 8.92 -10.74 14.06
N ARG A 149 9.76 -11.67 13.58
CA ARG A 149 9.90 -11.95 12.14
C ARG A 149 8.72 -12.77 11.62
N LEU A 150 8.30 -13.80 12.35
CA LEU A 150 7.14 -14.60 11.96
C LEU A 150 5.85 -13.79 12.11
N THR A 151 5.69 -13.07 13.21
CA THR A 151 4.48 -12.27 13.47
C THR A 151 4.28 -11.22 12.39
N ILE A 152 5.32 -10.43 12.03
CA ILE A 152 5.14 -9.42 10.98
C ILE A 152 4.84 -10.04 9.60
N ALA A 153 5.41 -11.20 9.29
CA ALA A 153 5.13 -11.90 8.04
C ALA A 153 3.66 -12.32 7.94
N LEU A 154 3.09 -12.85 9.04
CA LEU A 154 1.68 -13.21 9.13
C LEU A 154 0.78 -11.98 9.01
N LEU A 155 1.11 -10.88 9.70
CA LEU A 155 0.31 -9.65 9.68
C LEU A 155 0.31 -9.01 8.28
N ILE A 156 1.47 -8.77 7.68
CA ILE A 156 1.57 -8.18 6.35
C ILE A 156 0.88 -9.05 5.29
N GLY A 157 1.09 -10.36 5.36
CA GLY A 157 0.43 -11.31 4.45
C GLY A 157 -1.09 -11.24 4.56
N GLY A 158 -1.63 -11.28 5.78
CA GLY A 158 -3.07 -11.19 6.03
C GLY A 158 -3.67 -9.86 5.57
N ILE A 159 -3.01 -8.73 5.89
CA ILE A 159 -3.43 -7.38 5.49
C ILE A 159 -3.44 -7.25 3.96
N ARG A 160 -2.39 -7.72 3.29
CA ARG A 160 -2.30 -7.70 1.83
C ARG A 160 -3.43 -8.50 1.19
N GLN A 161 -3.73 -9.70 1.69
CA GLN A 161 -4.83 -10.52 1.18
C GLN A 161 -6.20 -9.87 1.43
N ALA A 162 -6.41 -9.25 2.59
CA ALA A 162 -7.63 -8.50 2.87
C ALA A 162 -7.82 -7.31 1.92
N LEU A 163 -6.75 -6.58 1.59
CA LEU A 163 -6.80 -5.52 0.58
C LEU A 163 -7.12 -6.05 -0.80
N ILE A 164 -6.46 -7.11 -1.26
CA ILE A 164 -6.74 -7.71 -2.56
C ILE A 164 -8.23 -8.07 -2.65
N ALA A 165 -8.73 -8.85 -1.68
CA ALA A 165 -10.13 -9.26 -1.66
C ALA A 165 -11.11 -8.07 -1.66
N THR A 166 -10.75 -6.95 -1.03
CA THR A 166 -11.63 -5.77 -0.94
C THR A 166 -11.54 -4.88 -2.19
N LEU A 167 -10.36 -4.74 -2.78
CA LEU A 167 -10.11 -3.84 -3.92
C LEU A 167 -10.47 -4.46 -5.26
N THR A 168 -10.57 -5.79 -5.34
CA THR A 168 -10.93 -6.52 -6.57
C THR A 168 -12.38 -7.02 -6.58
N THR A 169 -13.22 -6.62 -5.63
CA THR A 169 -14.65 -7.00 -5.56
C THR A 169 -15.56 -5.77 -5.62
N ASP A 170 -16.76 -5.94 -6.16
CA ASP A 170 -17.72 -4.84 -6.35
C ASP A 170 -18.32 -4.31 -5.04
N ASN A 171 -18.27 -5.09 -3.96
CA ASN A 171 -18.78 -4.69 -2.64
C ASN A 171 -17.66 -4.18 -1.74
N ARG A 172 -17.11 -3.02 -2.10
CA ARG A 172 -16.02 -2.38 -1.38
C ARG A 172 -16.51 -1.90 -0.02
N ARG A 173 -15.97 -2.48 1.06
CA ARG A 173 -16.26 -2.03 2.43
C ARG A 173 -15.82 -0.58 2.63
N ASP A 174 -16.48 0.11 3.54
CA ASP A 174 -16.03 1.44 3.97
C ASP A 174 -14.58 1.40 4.47
N ARG A 175 -13.83 2.45 4.15
CA ARG A 175 -12.40 2.57 4.48
C ARG A 175 -12.16 2.52 5.99
N GLY A 176 -12.99 3.22 6.76
CA GLY A 176 -12.92 3.22 8.22
C GLY A 176 -13.26 1.85 8.80
N GLU A 177 -14.31 1.22 8.27
CA GLU A 177 -14.69 -0.13 8.68
C GLU A 177 -13.59 -1.17 8.42
N LEU A 178 -12.92 -1.12 7.26
CA LEU A 178 -11.81 -2.02 6.97
C LEU A 178 -10.62 -1.77 7.91
N THR A 179 -10.33 -0.50 8.22
CA THR A 179 -9.28 -0.11 9.17
C THR A 179 -9.54 -0.70 10.55
N GLU A 180 -10.75 -0.54 11.07
CA GLU A 180 -11.11 -1.08 12.38
C GLU A 180 -11.04 -2.61 12.40
N LYS A 181 -11.53 -3.28 11.36
CA LYS A 181 -11.48 -4.75 11.28
C LYS A 181 -10.05 -5.29 11.21
N ILE A 182 -9.19 -4.65 10.43
CA ILE A 182 -7.77 -5.01 10.36
C ILE A 182 -7.10 -4.72 11.70
N TRP A 183 -7.41 -3.59 12.35
CA TRP A 183 -6.86 -3.26 13.65
C TRP A 183 -7.22 -4.28 14.73
N VAL A 184 -8.49 -4.72 14.78
CA VAL A 184 -8.92 -5.78 15.71
C VAL A 184 -8.16 -7.09 15.46
N PHE A 185 -7.95 -7.48 14.20
CA PHE A 185 -7.13 -8.65 13.85
C PHE A 185 -5.68 -8.49 14.32
N VAL A 186 -5.08 -7.31 14.13
CA VAL A 186 -3.71 -7.00 14.57
C VAL A 186 -3.62 -7.03 16.09
N CYS A 187 -4.56 -6.44 16.84
CA CYS A 187 -4.61 -6.54 18.29
C CYS A 187 -4.66 -7.99 18.76
N GLY A 188 -5.49 -8.82 18.14
CA GLY A 188 -5.57 -10.25 18.46
C GLY A 188 -4.24 -10.98 18.21
N GLY A 189 -3.60 -10.75 17.06
CA GLY A 189 -2.30 -11.35 16.72
C GLY A 189 -1.15 -10.89 17.61
N LEU A 190 -1.21 -9.65 18.11
CA LEU A 190 -0.22 -9.07 19.02
C LEU A 190 -0.57 -9.23 20.51
N ARG A 191 -1.73 -9.85 20.82
CA ARG A 191 -2.27 -10.01 22.17
C ARG A 191 -2.42 -8.67 22.92
N LEU A 192 -2.78 -7.62 22.19
CA LEU A 192 -3.10 -6.31 22.76
C LEU A 192 -4.55 -6.31 23.28
N PRO A 193 -4.87 -5.51 24.31
CA PRO A 193 -6.26 -5.28 24.68
C PRO A 193 -7.02 -4.74 23.47
N VAL A 194 -8.06 -5.46 23.06
CA VAL A 194 -8.91 -5.04 21.94
C VAL A 194 -9.70 -3.82 22.42
N PRO A 195 -9.72 -2.70 21.66
CA PRO A 195 -10.63 -1.59 21.97
C PRO A 195 -12.06 -2.13 22.06
N GLU A 196 -12.80 -1.77 23.10
CA GLU A 196 -14.20 -2.17 23.29
C GLU A 196 -14.96 -2.02 21.95
N ALA A 197 -15.59 -3.11 21.51
CA ALA A 197 -16.18 -3.18 20.17
C ALA A 197 -17.16 -2.03 19.95
N LEU A 198 -17.08 -1.38 18.77
CA LEU A 198 -18.05 -0.36 18.37
C LEU A 198 -19.47 -0.92 18.53
N PRO A 199 -20.41 -0.20 19.15
CA PRO A 199 -21.78 -0.67 19.31
C PRO A 199 -22.35 -1.01 17.93
N GLU A 200 -22.90 -2.22 17.81
CA GLU A 200 -23.53 -2.71 16.58
C GLU A 200 -24.54 -1.68 16.06
N ARG A 201 -24.17 -0.94 15.01
CA ARG A 201 -25.10 -0.03 14.33
C ARG A 201 -26.14 -0.87 13.59
N ASN A 202 -27.26 -1.11 14.26
CA ASN A 202 -28.60 -1.38 13.74
C ASN A 202 -28.70 -2.39 12.57
N ARG A 203 -28.63 -3.69 12.89
CA ARG A 203 -29.41 -4.71 12.15
C ARG A 203 -30.90 -4.63 12.49
N ARG A 204 -31.56 -3.47 12.29
CA ARG A 204 -33.03 -3.34 12.34
C ARG A 204 -33.52 -2.21 11.45
N ARG A 205 -33.41 -2.39 10.13
CA ARG A 205 -34.35 -1.85 9.16
C ARG A 205 -34.54 -2.91 8.09
N GLY A 206 -35.66 -3.63 8.15
CA GLY A 206 -35.96 -4.70 7.21
C GLY A 206 -36.76 -5.88 7.75
N GLN A 207 -37.44 -5.75 8.90
CA GLN A 207 -38.56 -6.61 9.27
C GLN A 207 -39.58 -5.75 10.01
N SER A 208 -40.57 -5.24 9.26
CA SER A 208 -41.95 -5.01 9.72
C SER A 208 -42.78 -4.46 8.56
N ALA A 209 -43.80 -5.24 8.21
CA ALA A 209 -45.03 -4.95 7.46
C ALA A 209 -44.90 -4.52 5.99
#